data_AF-A0A946E1L1-F1
#
_entry.id   AF-A0A946E1L1-F1
#
_cell.length_a   1.000
_cell.length_b   1.000
_cell.length_c   1.000
_cell.angle_alpha   90.00
_cell.angle_beta   90.00
_cell.angle_gamma   90.00
#
_symmetry.space_group_name_H-M   'P 1'
#
loop_
_entity.id
_entity.type
_entity.pdbx_description
1 polymer ?
#
loop_
_entity_poly.entity_id
_entity_poly.type
_entity_poly.pdbx_seq_one_letter_code
_entity_poly.pdbx_strand_id
1 'polypeptide(L)'
;MTTGIRKLWLRSLLSCLLGCAVAVLLVTGPVQAESTAVRIPTQYIAALGDSLATSGTDAATWGLWEVDPGPRGVWTADYDGLVANDGVAPAGWLFEPDAWWLEEHGLIMEAPSFPLPAGDYIVTGGRVTTSVLTVEPADETGQQAWSLADGATVYDVTHLGCRAALYSAPGSGQTCTPDMTPTEVFPMVPGRSMPEVDGCAKQDYQVLIVIGMMVEG
;
A
#
# COMPACT_ATOMS: atom_id res chain seq x y z
N MET A 1 93.66 -30.52 -23.21
CA MET A 1 92.42 -29.79 -23.61
C MET A 1 91.58 -29.68 -22.35
N THR A 2 91.10 -28.56 -21.83
CA THR A 2 91.06 -27.11 -22.12
C THR A 2 90.34 -26.57 -20.87
N THR A 3 90.93 -25.62 -20.13
CA THR A 3 90.39 -24.23 -19.97
C THR A 3 89.03 -24.17 -19.24
N GLY A 4 88.79 -23.43 -18.15
CA GLY A 4 89.52 -22.31 -17.59
C GLY A 4 88.84 -21.68 -16.37
N ILE A 5 89.39 -20.52 -16.04
CA ILE A 5 89.29 -19.68 -14.85
C ILE A 5 87.96 -18.90 -14.77
N ARG A 6 87.46 -18.61 -13.55
CA ARG A 6 87.11 -17.24 -13.09
C ARG A 6 86.71 -17.19 -11.60
N LYS A 7 87.52 -16.47 -10.82
CA LYS A 7 87.16 -15.86 -9.53
C LYS A 7 86.36 -14.58 -9.77
N LEU A 8 85.36 -14.29 -8.93
CA LEU A 8 84.84 -12.95 -8.60
C LEU A 8 84.02 -13.09 -7.29
N TRP A 9 84.58 -12.77 -6.11
CA TRP A 9 84.48 -11.49 -5.38
C TRP A 9 83.06 -10.96 -5.07
N LEU A 10 82.70 -11.10 -3.77
CA LEU A 10 82.29 -10.05 -2.83
C LEU A 10 80.82 -9.54 -2.75
N ARG A 11 80.26 -9.70 -1.53
CA ARG A 11 79.50 -8.73 -0.68
C ARG A 11 78.01 -9.00 -0.36
N SER A 12 77.78 -8.79 0.93
CA SER A 12 76.61 -8.19 1.61
C SER A 12 75.50 -9.08 2.16
N LEU A 13 75.51 -9.12 3.49
CA LEU A 13 74.43 -9.30 4.44
C LEU A 13 73.12 -8.64 4.00
N LEU A 14 72.00 -9.34 4.17
CA LEU A 14 70.71 -8.73 4.46
C LEU A 14 69.97 -9.61 5.47
N SER A 15 69.94 -9.15 6.73
CA SER A 15 69.05 -9.67 7.77
C SER A 15 67.60 -9.42 7.36
N CYS A 16 66.81 -10.49 7.20
CA CYS A 16 65.37 -10.40 7.01
C CYS A 16 64.69 -10.77 8.34
N LEU A 17 64.40 -9.76 9.16
CA LEU A 17 63.45 -9.86 10.27
C LEU A 17 62.04 -9.86 9.65
N LEU A 18 61.43 -11.03 9.49
CA LEU A 18 59.98 -11.13 9.27
C LEU A 18 59.28 -10.96 10.63
N GLY A 19 58.86 -9.74 10.93
CA GLY A 19 57.81 -9.50 11.92
C GLY A 19 56.45 -9.61 11.24
N CYS A 20 55.70 -10.69 11.50
CA CYS A 20 54.32 -10.83 11.06
C CYS A 20 53.45 -9.78 11.76
N ALA A 21 53.02 -8.75 11.02
CA ALA A 21 51.92 -7.89 11.42
C ALA A 21 50.60 -8.68 11.27
N VAL A 22 49.96 -9.01 12.39
CA VAL A 22 48.58 -9.54 12.40
C VAL A 22 47.65 -8.32 12.39
N ALA A 23 47.12 -7.98 11.22
CA ALA A 23 46.03 -7.01 11.11
C ALA A 23 44.72 -7.71 11.49
N VAL A 24 44.16 -7.37 12.65
CA VAL A 24 42.81 -7.79 13.05
C VAL A 24 41.81 -6.95 12.24
N LEU A 25 41.28 -7.54 11.16
CA LEU A 25 40.15 -7.00 10.43
C LEU A 25 38.89 -7.20 11.27
N LEU A 26 38.40 -6.14 11.91
CA LEU A 26 37.06 -6.11 12.49
C LEU A 26 36.06 -6.15 11.34
N VAL A 27 35.48 -7.33 11.10
CA VAL A 27 34.35 -7.48 10.18
C VAL A 27 33.12 -6.94 10.92
N THR A 28 32.79 -5.67 10.69
CA THR A 28 31.46 -5.14 11.04
C THR A 28 30.48 -5.65 9.99
N GLY A 29 29.88 -6.82 10.25
CA GLY A 29 28.72 -7.25 9.47
C GLY A 29 27.54 -6.30 9.69
N PRO A 30 26.62 -6.16 8.72
CA PRO A 30 25.43 -5.36 8.92
C PRO A 30 24.61 -5.94 10.07
N VAL A 31 24.24 -5.09 11.03
CA VAL A 31 23.18 -5.38 11.98
C VAL A 31 21.89 -5.41 11.19
N GLN A 32 21.28 -6.59 11.01
CA GLN A 32 19.88 -6.67 10.59
C GLN A 32 19.06 -6.10 11.74
N ALA A 33 18.42 -4.95 11.53
CA ALA A 33 17.36 -4.49 12.40
C ALA A 33 16.27 -5.58 12.40
N GLU A 34 15.93 -6.12 13.56
CA GLU A 34 14.81 -7.05 13.68
C GLU A 34 13.52 -6.24 13.57
N SER A 35 12.73 -6.50 12.53
CA SER A 35 11.38 -5.94 12.44
C SER A 35 10.42 -6.75 13.30
N THR A 36 9.58 -6.05 14.07
CA THR A 36 8.59 -6.66 14.96
C THR A 36 7.18 -6.41 14.44
N ALA A 37 6.36 -7.46 14.38
CA ALA A 37 4.95 -7.34 14.07
C ALA A 37 4.17 -6.78 15.27
N VAL A 38 3.50 -5.63 15.09
CA VAL A 38 2.66 -5.01 16.10
C VAL A 38 1.22 -4.98 15.63
N ARG A 39 0.29 -5.40 16.49
CA ARG A 39 -1.14 -5.31 16.23
C ARG A 39 -1.63 -3.88 16.40
N ILE A 40 -2.44 -3.41 15.46
CA ILE A 40 -3.10 -2.11 15.50
C ILE A 40 -4.63 -2.29 15.50
N PRO A 41 -5.43 -1.23 15.82
CA PRO A 41 -6.84 -1.22 15.47
C PRO A 41 -7.01 -1.53 13.98
N THR A 42 -8.06 -2.27 13.61
CA THR A 42 -8.30 -2.63 12.21
C THR A 42 -8.49 -1.37 11.36
N GLN A 43 -7.75 -1.30 10.26
CA GLN A 43 -7.84 -0.25 9.25
C GLN A 43 -8.12 -0.89 7.89
N TYR A 44 -8.41 -0.06 6.88
CA TYR A 44 -8.74 -0.54 5.54
C TYR A 44 -7.99 0.25 4.48
N ILE A 45 -7.49 -0.43 3.46
CA ILE A 45 -6.84 0.20 2.32
C ILE A 45 -7.75 0.07 1.09
N ALA A 46 -8.03 1.19 0.45
CA ALA A 46 -8.61 1.26 -0.89
C ALA A 46 -7.45 1.15 -1.91
N ALA A 47 -7.27 -0.02 -2.50
CA ALA A 47 -6.19 -0.33 -3.42
C ALA A 47 -6.64 -0.35 -4.89
N LEU A 48 -5.78 0.18 -5.76
CA LEU A 48 -5.90 0.08 -7.22
C LEU A 48 -4.88 -0.92 -7.78
N GLY A 49 -5.02 -1.28 -9.06
CA GLY A 49 -4.08 -2.14 -9.76
C GLY A 49 -4.64 -3.51 -10.14
N ASP A 50 -3.84 -4.28 -10.87
CA ASP A 50 -4.21 -5.64 -11.30
C ASP A 50 -4.35 -6.56 -10.09
N SER A 51 -5.49 -7.23 -9.98
CA SER A 51 -5.78 -8.21 -8.94
C SER A 51 -4.74 -9.34 -8.85
N LEU A 52 -4.04 -9.65 -9.95
CA LEU A 52 -3.00 -10.70 -9.98
C LEU A 52 -1.59 -10.14 -9.73
N ALA A 53 -1.43 -8.83 -9.57
CA ALA A 53 -0.13 -8.24 -9.29
C ALA A 53 0.36 -8.58 -7.88
N THR A 54 1.66 -8.75 -7.76
CA THR A 54 2.37 -8.91 -6.49
C THR A 54 3.18 -7.66 -6.12
N SER A 55 3.29 -6.68 -7.03
CA SER A 55 3.98 -5.41 -6.84
C SER A 55 3.55 -4.37 -7.89
N GLY A 56 3.82 -3.10 -7.63
CA GLY A 56 3.51 -1.96 -8.50
C GLY A 56 4.20 -0.67 -8.07
N THR A 57 3.88 0.46 -8.73
CA THR A 57 4.48 1.78 -8.50
C THR A 57 3.46 2.91 -8.27
N ASP A 58 2.21 2.53 -8.03
CA ASP A 58 1.05 3.40 -7.99
C ASP A 58 0.39 3.49 -6.60
N ALA A 59 1.08 3.13 -5.51
CA ALA A 59 0.51 3.19 -4.15
C ALA A 59 0.12 4.63 -3.72
N ALA A 60 0.67 5.65 -4.38
CA ALA A 60 0.29 7.04 -4.18
C ALA A 60 -1.18 7.31 -4.56
N THR A 61 -1.79 6.41 -5.34
CA THR A 61 -3.19 6.45 -5.76
C THR A 61 -4.10 5.58 -4.87
N TRP A 62 -3.55 4.93 -3.85
CA TRP A 62 -4.28 4.12 -2.88
C TRP A 62 -4.62 4.97 -1.66
N GLY A 63 -5.72 4.64 -0.99
CA GLY A 63 -6.21 5.41 0.16
C GLY A 63 -6.25 4.58 1.43
N LEU A 64 -6.10 5.22 2.59
CA LEU A 64 -6.22 4.59 3.91
C LEU A 64 -7.44 5.12 4.67
N TRP A 65 -8.26 4.20 5.17
CA TRP A 65 -9.23 4.46 6.23
C TRP A 65 -8.68 3.93 7.56
N GLU A 66 -8.27 4.85 8.45
CA GLU A 66 -7.80 4.48 9.79
C GLU A 66 -8.93 3.98 10.72
N VAL A 67 -10.18 4.29 10.36
CA VAL A 67 -11.39 3.87 11.05
C VAL A 67 -12.35 3.30 10.02
N ASP A 68 -13.10 2.26 10.40
CA ASP A 68 -14.10 1.63 9.53
C ASP A 68 -15.12 2.66 8.99
N PRO A 69 -15.15 2.90 7.66
CA PRO A 69 -16.03 3.90 7.08
C PRO A 69 -17.49 3.41 6.98
N GLY A 70 -17.76 2.10 7.02
CA GLY A 70 -19.09 1.53 6.80
C GLY A 70 -20.12 2.00 7.84
N PRO A 71 -19.88 1.82 9.16
CA PRO A 71 -20.77 2.32 10.21
C PRO A 71 -20.89 3.85 10.27
N ARG A 72 -20.02 4.57 9.56
CA ARG A 72 -19.99 6.04 9.50
C ARG A 72 -20.73 6.59 8.27
N GLY A 73 -21.14 5.71 7.35
CA GLY A 73 -21.77 6.08 6.09
C GLY A 73 -23.18 6.64 6.23
N VAL A 74 -23.70 7.16 5.12
CA VAL A 74 -25.05 7.69 4.96
C VAL A 74 -25.72 6.96 3.80
N TRP A 75 -26.94 6.48 3.97
CA TRP A 75 -27.65 5.84 2.86
C TRP A 75 -27.79 6.78 1.66
N THR A 76 -27.59 6.26 0.45
CA THR A 76 -27.82 7.05 -0.78
C THR A 76 -29.24 7.62 -0.87
N ALA A 77 -30.23 6.91 -0.32
CA ALA A 77 -31.61 7.39 -0.19
C ALA A 77 -31.77 8.60 0.74
N ASP A 78 -30.81 8.85 1.64
CA ASP A 78 -30.80 9.97 2.59
C ASP A 78 -29.91 11.13 2.10
N TYR A 79 -29.50 11.11 0.83
CA TYR A 79 -28.62 12.14 0.24
C TYR A 79 -29.18 13.57 0.38
N ASP A 80 -30.48 13.77 0.14
CA ASP A 80 -31.12 15.08 0.34
C ASP A 80 -30.97 15.59 1.78
N GLY A 81 -31.03 14.67 2.76
CA GLY A 81 -30.80 14.99 4.16
C GLY A 81 -29.35 15.38 4.46
N LEU A 82 -28.40 14.72 3.81
CA LEU A 82 -26.97 15.07 3.88
C LEU A 82 -26.72 16.47 3.32
N VAL A 83 -27.28 16.79 2.16
CA VAL A 83 -27.20 18.12 1.54
C VAL A 83 -27.87 19.19 2.41
N ALA A 84 -29.05 18.89 2.96
CA ALA A 84 -29.76 19.80 3.86
C ALA A 84 -29.02 20.08 5.18
N ASN A 85 -28.09 19.20 5.56
CA ASN A 85 -27.21 19.37 6.71
C ASN A 85 -25.82 19.94 6.31
N ASP A 86 -25.79 20.79 5.27
CA ASP A 86 -24.56 21.41 4.73
C ASP A 86 -23.48 20.40 4.34
N GLY A 87 -23.87 19.19 3.94
CA GLY A 87 -22.97 18.10 3.59
C GLY A 87 -22.30 17.41 4.78
N VAL A 88 -22.66 17.73 6.02
CA VAL A 88 -22.05 17.11 7.21
C VAL A 88 -22.78 15.81 7.55
N ALA A 89 -22.08 14.68 7.52
CA ALA A 89 -22.63 13.38 7.88
C ALA A 89 -22.83 13.24 9.40
N PRO A 90 -23.69 12.31 9.88
CA PRO A 90 -23.88 12.07 11.33
C PRO A 90 -22.58 11.75 12.08
N ALA A 91 -21.60 11.13 11.41
CA ALA A 91 -20.28 10.83 11.96
C ALA A 91 -19.30 12.02 11.92
N GLY A 92 -19.73 13.19 11.43
CA GLY A 92 -19.00 14.46 11.47
C GLY A 92 -18.08 14.73 10.29
N TRP A 93 -17.99 13.83 9.30
CA TRP A 93 -17.22 14.04 8.08
C TRP A 93 -18.00 14.88 7.07
N LEU A 94 -17.28 15.56 6.18
CA LEU A 94 -17.85 16.42 5.14
C LEU A 94 -18.00 15.65 3.82
N PHE A 95 -19.17 15.74 3.22
CA PHE A 95 -19.46 15.19 1.91
C PHE A 95 -18.82 16.02 0.80
N GLU A 96 -18.08 15.35 -0.07
CA GLU A 96 -17.41 15.94 -1.23
C GLU A 96 -18.24 15.65 -2.50
N PRO A 97 -19.04 16.62 -3.01
CA PRO A 97 -19.96 16.38 -4.11
C PRO A 97 -19.28 16.08 -5.45
N ASP A 98 -18.03 16.51 -5.62
CA ASP A 98 -17.27 16.30 -6.87
C ASP A 98 -16.67 14.88 -6.97
N ALA A 99 -16.51 14.20 -5.83
CA ALA A 99 -15.81 12.91 -5.74
C ALA A 99 -16.25 12.15 -4.48
N TRP A 100 -17.30 11.34 -4.59
CA TRP A 100 -17.92 10.66 -3.45
C TRP A 100 -17.73 9.14 -3.49
N TRP A 101 -17.72 8.52 -2.31
CA TRP A 101 -17.44 7.10 -2.13
C TRP A 101 -18.71 6.31 -1.82
N LEU A 102 -18.86 5.13 -2.39
CA LEU A 102 -19.98 4.21 -2.17
C LEU A 102 -19.47 2.83 -1.75
N GLU A 103 -20.17 2.18 -0.82
CA GLU A 103 -19.88 0.80 -0.39
C GLU A 103 -20.94 -0.25 -0.76
N GLU A 104 -20.65 -1.51 -0.45
CA GLU A 104 -21.40 -2.70 -0.85
C GLU A 104 -22.86 -2.80 -0.36
N HIS A 105 -23.31 -1.97 0.58
CA HIS A 105 -24.69 -1.89 1.05
C HIS A 105 -25.43 -0.65 0.52
N GLY A 106 -24.75 0.24 -0.23
CA GLY A 106 -25.37 1.44 -0.79
C GLY A 106 -25.29 2.67 0.11
N LEU A 107 -24.30 2.72 1.01
CA LEU A 107 -23.97 3.90 1.81
C LEU A 107 -22.87 4.75 1.14
N ILE A 108 -23.11 6.05 1.12
CA ILE A 108 -22.10 7.10 0.88
C ILE A 108 -21.14 7.10 2.07
N MET A 109 -19.84 7.08 1.82
CA MET A 109 -18.83 7.00 2.87
C MET A 109 -17.87 8.19 2.88
N GLU A 110 -17.25 8.39 4.05
CA GLU A 110 -16.07 9.26 4.21
C GLU A 110 -14.95 8.81 3.26
N ALA A 111 -14.33 9.77 2.58
CA ALA A 111 -13.20 9.48 1.71
C ALA A 111 -12.00 8.95 2.53
N PRO A 112 -11.23 7.99 2.00
CA PRO A 112 -9.97 7.61 2.61
C PRO A 112 -8.95 8.73 2.47
N SER A 113 -7.94 8.72 3.33
CA SER A 113 -6.79 9.61 3.23
C SER A 113 -5.85 9.16 2.11
N PHE A 114 -5.49 10.07 1.21
CA PHE A 114 -4.51 9.85 0.15
C PHE A 114 -3.28 10.76 0.33
N PRO A 115 -2.09 10.33 -0.11
CA PRO A 115 -1.75 8.97 -0.56
C PRO A 115 -1.70 7.97 0.62
N LEU A 116 -1.68 6.67 0.31
CA LEU A 116 -1.35 5.63 1.29
C LEU A 116 0.04 5.93 1.90
N PRO A 117 0.17 6.08 3.22
CA PRO A 117 1.47 6.33 3.83
C PRO A 117 2.47 5.21 3.54
N ALA A 118 3.75 5.55 3.48
CA ALA A 118 4.81 4.56 3.39
C ALA A 118 4.86 3.73 4.70
N GLY A 119 5.14 2.44 4.56
CA GLY A 119 5.22 1.52 5.69
C GLY A 119 4.98 0.06 5.31
N ASP A 120 5.17 -0.80 6.29
CA ASP A 120 4.95 -2.24 6.16
C ASP A 120 3.65 -2.64 6.87
N TYR A 121 2.61 -2.93 6.09
CA TYR A 121 1.28 -3.26 6.57
C TYR A 121 1.06 -4.76 6.57
N ILE A 122 0.56 -5.33 7.66
CA ILE A 122 0.09 -6.71 7.70
C ILE A 122 -1.35 -6.71 7.18
N VAL A 123 -1.54 -7.17 5.95
CA VAL A 123 -2.82 -7.13 5.23
C VAL A 123 -3.43 -8.51 5.03
N THR A 124 -4.76 -8.56 5.03
CA THR A 124 -5.53 -9.78 4.75
C THR A 124 -6.86 -9.44 4.08
N GLY A 125 -7.39 -10.41 3.35
CA GLY A 125 -8.77 -10.34 2.84
C GLY A 125 -9.79 -10.96 3.78
N GLY A 126 -9.43 -11.28 5.03
CA GLY A 126 -10.29 -12.04 5.95
C GLY A 126 -10.57 -13.48 5.46
N ARG A 127 -9.72 -13.98 4.56
CA ARG A 127 -9.81 -15.31 3.92
C ARG A 127 -8.61 -16.15 4.34
N VAL A 128 -7.95 -16.80 3.40
CA VAL A 128 -6.86 -17.76 3.69
C VAL A 128 -5.48 -17.12 3.75
N THR A 129 -5.29 -15.94 3.14
CA THR A 129 -3.98 -15.30 3.00
C THR A 129 -3.87 -14.07 3.91
N THR A 130 -2.73 -13.99 4.59
CA THR A 130 -2.22 -12.78 5.26
C THR A 130 -0.82 -12.56 4.73
N SER A 131 -0.48 -11.32 4.36
CA SER A 131 0.82 -10.96 3.80
C SER A 131 1.29 -9.63 4.36
N VAL A 132 2.59 -9.37 4.29
CA VAL A 132 3.12 -8.01 4.43
C VAL A 132 2.98 -7.30 3.08
N LEU A 133 2.34 -6.13 3.09
CA LEU A 133 2.36 -5.13 2.03
C LEU A 133 3.38 -4.07 2.42
N THR A 134 4.50 -4.02 1.70
CA THR A 134 5.49 -2.95 1.84
C THR A 134 5.13 -1.84 0.87
N VAL A 135 4.97 -0.62 1.39
CA VAL A 135 4.76 0.60 0.62
C VAL A 135 5.97 1.51 0.84
N GLU A 136 6.70 1.77 -0.22
CA GLU A 136 7.89 2.62 -0.18
C GLU A 136 7.52 4.11 -0.05
N PRO A 137 8.45 4.98 0.35
CA PRO A 137 8.30 6.41 0.15
C PRO A 137 8.10 6.75 -1.32
N ALA A 138 7.35 7.82 -1.59
CA ALA A 138 7.24 8.34 -2.94
C ALA A 138 8.61 8.78 -3.48
N ASP A 139 8.89 8.48 -4.74
CA ASP A 139 10.10 8.90 -5.44
C ASP A 139 10.02 10.37 -5.89
N GLU A 140 11.07 10.86 -6.55
CA GLU A 140 11.15 12.24 -7.04
C GLU A 140 10.05 12.62 -8.05
N THR A 141 9.39 11.63 -8.64
CA THR A 141 8.26 11.80 -9.58
C THR A 141 6.89 11.70 -8.91
N GLY A 142 6.85 11.39 -7.60
CA GLY A 142 5.63 11.14 -6.85
C GLY A 142 5.06 9.73 -7.03
N GLN A 143 5.76 8.83 -7.74
CA GLN A 143 5.39 7.42 -7.81
C GLN A 143 5.77 6.72 -6.52
N GLN A 144 4.98 5.73 -6.12
CA GLN A 144 5.17 5.05 -4.85
C GLN A 144 5.14 3.54 -5.07
N ALA A 145 6.30 2.91 -4.89
CA ALA A 145 6.45 1.47 -5.06
C ALA A 145 5.73 0.71 -3.95
N TRP A 146 5.18 -0.45 -4.30
CA TRP A 146 4.63 -1.38 -3.34
C TRP A 146 4.90 -2.83 -3.74
N SER A 147 4.94 -3.72 -2.76
CA SER A 147 5.05 -5.17 -2.99
C SER A 147 4.38 -5.98 -1.89
N LEU A 148 3.88 -7.16 -2.25
CA LEU A 148 3.34 -8.16 -1.35
C LEU A 148 4.36 -9.29 -1.15
N ALA A 149 4.58 -9.66 0.10
CA ALA A 149 5.44 -10.79 0.47
C ALA A 149 4.86 -12.15 0.02
N ASP A 150 5.71 -13.18 0.09
CA ASP A 150 5.35 -14.60 -0.09
C ASP A 150 4.64 -14.94 -1.42
N GLY A 151 4.77 -14.08 -2.43
CA GLY A 151 4.11 -14.23 -3.71
C GLY A 151 2.59 -14.03 -3.66
N ALA A 152 2.07 -13.42 -2.59
CA ALA A 152 0.66 -13.07 -2.50
C ALA A 152 0.29 -12.03 -3.58
N THR A 153 -0.89 -12.20 -4.16
CA THR A 153 -1.46 -11.24 -5.10
C THR A 153 -2.40 -10.26 -4.37
N VAL A 154 -2.70 -9.11 -4.99
CA VAL A 154 -3.73 -8.19 -4.47
C VAL A 154 -5.06 -8.92 -4.26
N TYR A 155 -5.43 -9.81 -5.18
CA TYR A 155 -6.63 -10.62 -5.05
C TYR A 155 -6.61 -11.46 -3.77
N ASP A 156 -5.50 -12.13 -3.44
CA ASP A 156 -5.40 -13.00 -2.26
C ASP A 156 -5.68 -12.26 -0.95
N VAL A 157 -5.23 -11.00 -0.86
CA VAL A 157 -5.43 -10.14 0.31
C VAL A 157 -6.64 -9.21 0.22
N THR A 158 -7.45 -9.30 -0.83
CA THR A 158 -8.69 -8.53 -0.96
C THR A 158 -9.83 -9.13 -0.14
N HIS A 159 -10.51 -8.31 0.65
CA HIS A 159 -11.74 -8.66 1.35
C HIS A 159 -12.91 -8.55 0.38
N LEU A 160 -13.25 -9.66 -0.29
CA LEU A 160 -14.25 -9.68 -1.37
C LEU A 160 -15.64 -9.16 -0.97
N GLY A 161 -15.97 -9.21 0.33
CA GLY A 161 -17.23 -8.69 0.86
C GLY A 161 -17.26 -7.17 0.93
N CYS A 162 -16.13 -6.53 1.27
CA CYS A 162 -16.05 -5.07 1.31
C CYS A 162 -15.75 -4.54 -0.09
N ARG A 163 -16.57 -3.61 -0.55
CA ARG A 163 -16.43 -2.96 -1.85
C ARG A 163 -16.40 -1.46 -1.64
N ALA A 164 -15.60 -0.79 -2.44
CA ALA A 164 -15.58 0.65 -2.47
C ALA A 164 -15.39 1.13 -3.89
N ALA A 165 -16.14 2.15 -4.29
CA ALA A 165 -15.90 2.85 -5.53
C ALA A 165 -16.01 4.35 -5.33
N LEU A 166 -15.16 5.07 -6.05
CA LEU A 166 -15.19 6.51 -6.17
C LEU A 166 -16.03 6.88 -7.40
N TYR A 167 -17.01 7.76 -7.21
CA TYR A 167 -17.83 8.32 -8.27
C TYR A 167 -17.56 9.81 -8.42
N SER A 168 -17.43 10.27 -9.65
CA SER A 168 -17.14 11.66 -9.97
C SER A 168 -17.79 12.09 -11.28
N ALA A 169 -17.85 13.40 -11.53
CA ALA A 169 -18.33 13.92 -12.79
C ALA A 169 -17.45 13.42 -13.96
N PRO A 170 -18.03 12.91 -15.07
CA PRO A 170 -17.25 12.40 -16.21
C PRO A 170 -16.52 13.50 -16.98
N GLY A 171 -16.88 14.76 -16.78
CA GLY A 171 -16.25 15.92 -17.41
C GLY A 171 -16.78 17.24 -16.88
N SER A 172 -16.13 18.33 -17.29
CA SER A 172 -16.46 19.68 -16.83
C SER A 172 -17.91 20.06 -17.14
N GLY A 173 -18.65 20.53 -16.13
CA GLY A 173 -20.05 20.95 -16.26
C GLY A 173 -21.06 19.81 -16.26
N GLN A 174 -20.62 18.56 -16.07
CA GLN A 174 -21.50 17.42 -15.81
C GLN A 174 -21.65 17.23 -14.31
N THR A 175 -22.78 16.66 -13.89
CA THR A 175 -23.09 16.37 -12.48
C THR A 175 -23.13 14.86 -12.27
N CYS A 176 -22.54 14.41 -11.17
CA CYS A 176 -22.60 13.04 -10.70
C CYS A 176 -23.08 13.07 -9.25
N THR A 177 -24.29 12.57 -9.00
CA THR A 177 -24.96 12.72 -7.70
C THR A 177 -25.44 11.37 -7.16
N PRO A 178 -25.40 11.15 -5.84
CA PRO A 178 -25.78 9.87 -5.23
C PRO A 178 -27.25 9.44 -5.42
N ASP A 179 -28.17 10.36 -5.72
CA ASP A 179 -29.60 10.08 -5.93
C ASP A 179 -29.89 9.17 -7.12
N MET A 180 -28.96 9.09 -8.08
CA MET A 180 -29.04 8.19 -9.24
C MET A 180 -28.50 6.78 -8.94
N THR A 181 -28.17 6.48 -7.68
CA THR A 181 -27.67 5.15 -7.29
C THR A 181 -28.74 4.07 -7.49
N PRO A 182 -28.44 2.95 -8.17
CA PRO A 182 -29.40 1.86 -8.38
C PRO A 182 -29.58 1.03 -7.09
N THR A 183 -30.40 1.52 -6.17
CA THR A 183 -30.55 0.94 -4.81
C THR A 183 -30.96 -0.54 -4.77
N GLU A 184 -31.60 -1.05 -5.83
CA GLU A 184 -32.08 -2.43 -5.92
C GLU A 184 -31.00 -3.50 -6.07
N VAL A 185 -29.76 -3.10 -6.37
CA VAL A 185 -28.61 -4.02 -6.50
C VAL A 185 -27.92 -4.30 -5.16
N PHE A 186 -28.28 -3.55 -4.12
CA PHE A 186 -27.69 -3.68 -2.79
C PHE A 186 -28.52 -4.62 -1.88
N PRO A 187 -27.88 -5.37 -0.96
CA PRO A 187 -26.43 -5.48 -0.79
C PRO A 187 -25.78 -6.25 -1.95
N MET A 188 -24.58 -5.82 -2.33
CA MET A 188 -23.82 -6.37 -3.43
C MET A 188 -23.37 -7.81 -3.15
N VAL A 189 -23.31 -8.63 -4.21
CA VAL A 189 -22.70 -9.94 -4.13
C VAL A 189 -21.17 -9.78 -4.01
N PRO A 190 -20.49 -10.45 -3.06
CA PRO A 190 -19.04 -10.35 -2.89
C PRO A 190 -18.24 -10.57 -4.17
N GLY A 191 -17.20 -9.77 -4.35
CA GLY A 191 -16.27 -9.82 -5.49
C GLY A 191 -16.81 -9.25 -6.81
N ARG A 192 -18.05 -8.74 -6.85
CA ARG A 192 -18.58 -8.03 -8.02
C ARG A 192 -18.09 -6.59 -8.05
N SER A 193 -17.89 -6.05 -9.25
CA SER A 193 -17.68 -4.61 -9.45
C SER A 193 -18.86 -3.81 -8.92
N MET A 194 -18.58 -2.63 -8.36
CA MET A 194 -19.60 -1.68 -7.93
C MET A 194 -20.51 -1.28 -9.10
N PRO A 195 -21.79 -0.99 -8.87
CA PRO A 195 -22.72 -0.69 -9.95
C PRO A 195 -22.33 0.61 -10.67
N GLU A 196 -22.69 0.76 -11.94
CA GLU A 196 -22.62 2.09 -12.55
C GLU A 196 -23.69 2.99 -11.90
N VAL A 197 -23.39 4.28 -11.79
CA VAL A 197 -24.36 5.31 -11.37
C VAL A 197 -24.56 6.23 -12.56
N ASP A 198 -25.81 6.41 -12.97
CA ASP A 198 -26.13 7.16 -14.18
C ASP A 198 -25.58 8.60 -14.09
N GLY A 199 -24.79 8.99 -15.08
CA GLY A 199 -24.14 10.31 -15.14
C GLY A 199 -22.80 10.41 -14.41
N CYS A 200 -22.30 9.34 -13.80
CA CYS A 200 -21.02 9.32 -13.10
C CYS A 200 -19.92 8.57 -13.89
N ALA A 201 -18.68 9.05 -13.75
CA ALA A 201 -17.51 8.21 -13.90
C ALA A 201 -17.31 7.42 -12.61
N LYS A 202 -16.76 6.20 -12.73
CA LYS A 202 -16.56 5.29 -11.61
C LYS A 202 -15.14 4.73 -11.61
N GLN A 203 -14.53 4.68 -10.43
CA GLN A 203 -13.30 3.94 -10.17
C GLN A 203 -13.56 2.92 -9.05
N ASP A 204 -13.52 1.63 -9.40
CA ASP A 204 -13.60 0.52 -8.44
C ASP A 204 -12.26 0.37 -7.71
N TYR A 205 -12.32 0.17 -6.38
CA TYR A 205 -11.18 -0.14 -5.53
C TYR A 205 -11.32 -1.53 -4.92
N GLN A 206 -10.18 -2.20 -4.72
CA GLN A 206 -10.08 -3.42 -3.91
C GLN A 206 -9.87 -3.02 -2.45
N VAL A 207 -10.59 -3.66 -1.52
CA VAL A 207 -10.47 -3.35 -0.09
C VAL A 207 -9.57 -4.38 0.59
N LEU A 208 -8.47 -3.93 1.19
CA LEU A 208 -7.59 -4.75 2.00
C LEU A 208 -7.82 -4.44 3.49
N ILE A 209 -7.81 -5.46 4.35
CA ILE A 209 -7.92 -5.26 5.81
C ILE A 209 -6.51 -5.22 6.39
N VAL A 210 -6.16 -4.13 7.08
CA VAL A 210 -4.93 -4.01 7.84
C VAL A 210 -5.17 -4.48 9.27
N ILE A 211 -4.36 -5.42 9.74
CA ILE A 211 -4.48 -6.00 11.09
C ILE A 211 -3.24 -5.75 11.96
N GLY A 212 -2.20 -5.18 11.39
CA GLY A 212 -0.92 -4.92 12.05
C GLY A 212 0.04 -4.15 11.16
N MET A 213 1.18 -3.77 11.72
CA MET A 213 2.29 -3.18 10.99
C MET A 213 3.60 -3.84 11.42
N MET A 214 4.59 -3.84 10.53
CA MET A 214 5.98 -4.12 10.90
C MET A 214 6.62 -2.81 11.35
N VAL A 215 7.28 -2.83 12.51
CA VAL A 215 8.02 -1.68 13.04
C VAL A 215 9.46 -2.08 13.32
N GLU A 216 10.38 -1.13 13.21
CA GLU A 216 11.76 -1.33 13.67
C GLU A 216 11.77 -1.59 15.18
N GLY A 217 12.47 -2.66 15.58
CA GLY A 217 12.63 -3.07 16.98
C GLY A 217 13.68 -2.30 17.77
#